data_AF-A0A0D8LA79-F1
#
_entry.id   AF-A0A0D8LA79-F1
#
_cell.length_a   1.000
_cell.length_b   1.000
_cell.length_c   1.000
_cell.angle_alpha   90.00
_cell.angle_beta   90.00
_cell.angle_gamma   90.00
#
_symmetry.space_group_name_H-M   'P 1'
#
loop_
_entity.id
_entity.type
_entity.pdbx_description
1 polymer ?
#
loop_
_entity_poly.entity_id
_entity_poly.type
_entity_poly.pdbx_seq_one_letter_code
_entity_poly.pdbx_strand_id
1 'polypeptide(L)' 'MQEFITLLDKLVSQEVNNVTFINDDGNVDINFSLNHSGKVIINGCLLNDMMDESSLKYEIESDLQSLDDFYLTLKNSLYS' A
#
# COMPACT_ATOMS: atom_id res chain seq x y z
N MET A 1 -10.82 -4.79 0.71
CA MET A 1 -9.99 -4.76 1.96
C MET A 1 -9.19 -6.05 2.18
N GLN A 2 -9.79 -7.24 2.04
CA GLN A 2 -9.05 -8.51 2.15
C GLN A 2 -7.97 -8.65 1.06
N GLU A 3 -8.26 -8.19 -0.15
CA GLU A 3 -7.30 -8.08 -1.26
C GLU A 3 -6.09 -7.21 -0.89
N PHE A 4 -6.31 -6.06 -0.24
CA PHE A 4 -5.24 -5.18 0.21
C PHE A 4 -4.28 -5.89 1.17
N ILE A 5 -4.82 -6.64 2.14
CA ILE A 5 -4.05 -7.48 3.06
C ILE A 5 -3.25 -8.54 2.32
N THR A 6 -3.84 -9.24 1.35
CA THR A 6 -3.15 -10.26 0.55
C THR A 6 -2.00 -9.66 -0.27
N LEU A 7 -2.16 -8.45 -0.79
CA LEU A 7 -1.10 -7.76 -1.51
C LEU A 7 0.06 -7.37 -0.58
N LEU A 8 -0.25 -6.83 0.60
CA LEU A 8 0.77 -6.52 1.61
C LEU A 8 1.52 -7.77 2.08
N ASP A 9 0.83 -8.90 2.26
CA ASP A 9 1.44 -10.17 2.66
C ASP A 9 2.52 -10.64 1.67
N LYS A 10 2.23 -10.55 0.36
CA LYS A 10 3.20 -10.86 -0.71
C LYS A 10 4.41 -9.94 -0.71
N LEU A 11 4.21 -8.66 -0.38
CA LEU A 11 5.29 -7.67 -0.32
C LEU A 11 6.18 -7.90 0.92
N VAL A 12 5.57 -8.10 2.10
CA VAL A 12 6.30 -8.33 3.36
C VAL A 12 7.07 -9.65 3.35
N SER A 13 6.48 -10.70 2.76
CA SER A 13 7.16 -11.99 2.51
C SER A 13 8.22 -11.93 1.40
N GLN A 14 8.35 -10.78 0.73
CA GLN A 14 9.29 -10.55 -0.38
C GLN A 14 9.07 -11.49 -1.58
N GLU A 15 7.86 -12.06 -1.74
CA GLU A 15 7.47 -12.80 -2.94
C GLU A 15 7.41 -11.89 -4.17
N VAL A 16 7.10 -10.61 -3.94
CA VAL A 16 7.08 -9.55 -4.94
C VAL A 16 7.78 -8.30 -4.41
N ASN A 17 8.32 -7.49 -5.32
CA ASN A 17 8.95 -6.21 -4.99
C ASN A 17 8.01 -5.02 -5.16
N ASN A 18 6.81 -5.24 -5.72
CA ASN A 18 5.82 -4.20 -5.91
C ASN A 18 4.40 -4.77 -5.83
N VAL A 19 3.48 -3.95 -5.30
CA VAL A 19 2.04 -4.21 -5.33
C VAL A 19 1.27 -2.93 -5.53
N THR A 20 0.12 -3.03 -6.18
CA THR A 20 -0.80 -1.92 -6.39
C THR A 20 -2.17 -2.34 -5.91
N PHE A 21 -2.78 -1.51 -5.07
CA PHE A 21 -4.14 -1.71 -4.57
C PHE A 21 -5.03 -0.58 -5.08
N ILE A 22 -6.14 -0.96 -5.69
CA ILE A 22 -7.21 -0.07 -6.11
C ILE A 22 -8.47 -0.47 -5.34
N ASN A 23 -9.15 0.47 -4.70
CA ASN A 23 -10.41 0.16 -4.02
C ASN A 23 -11.56 -0.05 -5.00
N ASP A 24 -12.67 -0.61 -4.52
CA ASP A 24 -13.84 -0.96 -5.34
C ASP A 24 -14.44 0.26 -6.05
N ASP A 25 -14.33 1.44 -5.45
CA ASP A 25 -14.83 2.70 -5.98
C ASP A 25 -13.89 3.33 -7.04
N GLY A 26 -12.70 2.76 -7.27
CA GLY A 26 -11.71 3.25 -8.23
C GLY A 26 -11.16 4.64 -7.90
N ASN A 27 -11.34 5.08 -6.66
CA ASN A 27 -10.99 6.41 -6.18
C ASN A 27 -9.90 6.38 -5.11
N VAL A 28 -9.22 5.26 -4.93
CA VAL A 28 -7.99 5.13 -4.16
C VAL A 28 -7.09 4.18 -4.93
N ASP A 29 -5.91 4.66 -5.34
CA ASP A 29 -4.81 3.84 -5.88
C ASP A 29 -3.58 4.01 -4.98
N ILE A 30 -3.09 2.92 -4.41
CA ILE A 30 -1.91 2.88 -3.56
C ILE A 30 -0.90 1.88 -4.13
N ASN A 31 0.30 2.37 -4.45
CA ASN A 31 1.41 1.53 -4.90
C ASN A 31 2.48 1.40 -3.81
N PHE A 32 2.86 0.18 -3.48
CA PHE A 32 3.98 -0.10 -2.60
C PHE A 32 5.11 -0.76 -3.40
N SER A 33 6.35 -0.34 -3.16
CA SER A 33 7.52 -0.98 -3.76
C SER A 33 8.67 -1.10 -2.77
N LEU A 34 9.43 -2.19 -2.86
CA LEU A 34 10.66 -2.42 -2.10
C LEU A 34 11.85 -2.08 -2.99
N ASN A 35 12.69 -1.16 -2.53
CA ASN A 35 13.95 -0.87 -3.22
C ASN A 35 15.07 -1.81 -2.76
N HIS A 36 16.20 -1.78 -3.48
CA HIS A 36 17.38 -2.60 -3.20
C HIS A 36 18.01 -2.38 -1.80
N SER A 37 17.59 -1.32 -1.09
CA SER A 37 18.05 -0.99 0.26
C SER A 37 17.06 -1.45 1.35
N GLY A 38 16.02 -2.20 0.97
CA GLY A 38 14.98 -2.65 1.90
C GLY A 38 14.04 -1.54 2.36
N LYS A 39 14.03 -0.39 1.67
CA LYS A 39 13.05 0.67 1.93
C LYS A 39 11.79 0.42 1.13
N VAL A 40 10.65 0.63 1.79
CA VAL A 40 9.32 0.62 1.22
C VAL A 40 9.01 2.03 0.74
N ILE A 41 8.67 2.16 -0.53
CA ILE A 41 8.20 3.39 -1.15
C ILE A 41 6.71 3.26 -1.37
N ILE A 42 5.93 4.14 -0.75
CA ILE A 42 4.48 4.26 -0.95
C ILE A 42 4.23 5.38 -1.94
N ASN A 43 3.85 5.02 -3.16
CA ASN A 43 3.57 5.92 -4.27
C ASN A 43 2.06 6.14 -4.41
N GLY A 44 1.61 7.31 -3.96
CA GLY A 44 0.29 7.87 -4.28
C GLY A 44 -0.88 7.27 -3.49
N CYS A 45 -1.86 8.13 -3.23
CA CYS A 45 -3.24 7.76 -2.93
C CYS A 45 -4.07 8.58 -3.91
N LEU A 46 -4.46 7.99 -5.04
CA LEU A 46 -5.25 8.70 -6.05
C LEU A 46 -6.69 8.85 -5.56
N LEU A 47 -7.05 9.99 -4.98
CA LEU A 47 -8.43 10.33 -4.63
C LEU A 47 -9.21 10.81 -5.87
N ASN A 48 -9.81 9.89 -6.64
CA ASN A 48 -10.72 10.27 -7.73
C ASN A 48 -12.09 10.65 -7.16
N ASP A 49 -12.21 11.82 -6.53
CA ASP A 49 -13.52 12.41 -6.28
C ASP A 49 -13.91 13.31 -7.45
N MET A 50 -15.12 13.14 -7.95
CA MET A 50 -15.57 13.60 -9.26
C MET A 50 -15.46 15.13 -9.44
N MET A 51 -14.66 15.59 -10.42
CA MET A 51 -14.95 16.66 -11.40
C MET A 51 -13.69 17.22 -12.07
N ASP A 52 -12.53 17.09 -11.46
CA ASP A 52 -11.22 17.43 -12.03
C ASP A 52 -10.22 16.36 -11.59
N GLU A 53 -9.44 15.77 -12.51
CA GLU A 53 -8.37 14.80 -12.20
C GLU A 53 -7.32 15.44 -11.27
N SER A 54 -7.59 15.48 -9.98
CA SER A 54 -6.71 16.04 -8.97
C SER A 54 -5.87 14.91 -8.39
N SER A 55 -4.78 14.57 -9.07
CA SER A 55 -3.85 13.56 -8.57
C SER A 55 -2.96 14.13 -7.45
N LEU A 56 -3.18 13.70 -6.22
CA LEU A 56 -2.25 13.92 -5.12
C LEU A 56 -1.26 12.75 -5.03
N LYS A 57 -0.07 12.94 -5.60
CA LYS A 57 1.02 11.98 -5.47
C LYS A 57 1.87 12.34 -4.26
N TYR A 58 1.78 11.50 -3.23
CA TYR A 58 2.72 11.50 -2.11
C TYR A 58 3.69 10.34 -2.26
N GLU A 59 4.95 10.58 -1.90
CA GLU A 59 5.96 9.54 -1.77
C GLU A 59 6.37 9.48 -0.31
N ILE A 60 6.20 8.31 0.31
CA ILE A 60 6.64 8.05 1.68
C ILE A 60 7.65 6.92 1.63
N GLU A 61 8.84 7.17 2.18
CA GLU A 61 9.82 6.13 2.43
C GLU A 61 9.67 5.59 3.86
N SER A 62 9.69 4.27 4.00
CA SER A 62 9.73 3.58 5.28
C SER A 62 10.70 2.39 5.21
N ASP A 63 11.04 1.79 6.34
CA ASP A 63 11.79 0.52 6.35
C ASP A 63 10.85 -0.69 6.35
N LEU A 64 11.38 -1.86 5.98
CA LEU A 64 10.61 -3.10 5.93
C LEU A 64 10.00 -3.48 7.28
N GLN A 65 10.68 -3.20 8.40
CA GLN A 65 10.17 -3.51 9.73
C GLN A 65 8.91 -2.70 10.05
N SER A 66 8.91 -1.41 9.72
CA SER A 66 7.76 -0.53 9.90
C SER A 66 6.56 -0.97 9.06
N LEU A 67 6.80 -1.51 7.86
CA LEU A 67 5.75 -2.09 7.03
C LEU A 67 5.18 -3.38 7.64
N ASP A 68 6.03 -4.26 8.17
CA ASP A 68 5.59 -5.49 8.85
C ASP A 68 4.74 -5.15 10.09
N ASP A 69 5.18 -4.19 10.90
CA ASP A 69 4.43 -3.73 12.08
C ASP A 69 3.07 -3.13 11.70
N PHE A 70 3.03 -2.33 10.63
CA PHE A 70 1.80 -1.79 10.06
C PHE A 70 0.86 -2.89 9.58
N TYR A 71 1.39 -3.87 8.83
CA TYR A 71 0.64 -5.03 8.34
C TYR A 71 0.03 -5.84 9.49
N LEU A 72 0.82 -6.15 10.52
CA LEU A 72 0.37 -6.87 11.71
C LEU A 72 -0.75 -6.11 12.45
N THR A 73 -0.59 -4.79 12.59
CA THR A 73 -1.61 -3.92 13.21
C THR A 73 -2.91 -3.95 12.40
N LEU A 74 -2.83 -3.79 11.08
CA LEU A 74 -4.00 -3.82 10.19
C LEU A 74 -4.70 -5.17 10.27
N LYS A 75 -3.94 -6.27 10.18
CA LYS A 75 -4.47 -7.63 10.27
C LYS A 75 -5.21 -7.85 11.58
N ASN A 76 -4.62 -7.47 12.71
CA ASN A 76 -5.28 -7.61 14.01
C ASN A 76 -6.57 -6.80 14.09
N SER A 77 -6.62 -5.58 13.56
CA SER A 77 -7.84 -4.75 13.56
C SER A 77 -9.00 -5.28 12.70
N LEU A 78 -8.71 -6.14 11.71
CA LEU A 78 -9.72 -6.69 10.80
C LEU A 78 -10.28 -8.04 11.24
N TYR A 79 -9.58 -8.71 12.15
CA TYR A 79 -9.97 -10.01 12.71
C TYR A 79 -10.29 -9.95 14.21
N SER A 80 -10.45 -8.73 14.77
CA SER A 80 -10.99 -8.48 16.12
C SER A 80 -12.43 -8.00 16.06
#